data_AF-A0A4Y1VP00-F1
#
_entry.id   AF-A0A4Y1VP00-F1
#
_cell.length_a   1.000
_cell.length_b   1.000
_cell.length_c   1.000
_cell.angle_alpha   90.00
_cell.angle_beta   90.00
_cell.angle_gamma   90.00
#
_symmetry.space_group_name_H-M   'P 1'
#
loop_
_entity.id
_entity.type
_entity.pdbx_description
1 polymer ?
#
loop_
_entity_poly.entity_id
_entity_poly.type
_entity_poly.pdbx_seq_one_letter_code
_entity_poly.pdbx_strand_id
1 'polypeptide(L)'
;MNTTTIHPAEAYLRNPNNPSSLYVKINGKRRRLFINRQEGVIGIIAERKKRKGYRFYDWASIQAVYYPTGEDDKETVRKEVLKYKKLARLASHTNAWLRQIADADPEKSLYENHITTGTTIDGKCIRLSTIEKYCGCMVMECFREAFKKK
;
A
#
# COMPACT_ATOMS: atom_id res chain seq x y z
N MET A 1 5.80 -30.65 32.52
CA MET A 1 6.26 -29.33 32.00
C MET A 1 5.17 -28.83 31.07
N ASN A 2 4.41 -27.81 31.49
CA ASN A 2 3.32 -27.27 30.66
C ASN A 2 3.95 -26.44 29.53
N THR A 3 3.94 -26.97 28.31
CA THR A 3 4.33 -26.24 27.12
C THR A 3 3.21 -25.25 26.79
N THR A 4 3.27 -24.05 27.37
CA THR A 4 2.40 -22.94 26.99
C THR A 4 2.57 -22.70 25.50
N THR A 5 1.64 -23.19 24.70
CA THR A 5 1.70 -23.10 23.23
C THR A 5 1.44 -21.64 22.87
N ILE A 6 2.51 -20.89 22.65
CA ILE A 6 2.44 -19.47 22.29
C ILE A 6 1.83 -19.36 20.90
N HIS A 7 0.82 -18.49 20.75
CA HIS A 7 0.18 -18.26 19.47
C HIS A 7 1.20 -17.73 18.44
N PRO A 8 1.20 -18.17 17.18
CA PRO A 8 2.22 -17.79 16.20
C PRO A 8 2.32 -16.27 15.96
N ALA A 9 1.20 -15.53 16.07
CA ALA A 9 1.20 -14.07 16.02
C ALA A 9 1.92 -13.41 17.22
N GLU A 10 1.81 -14.01 18.41
CA GLU A 10 2.52 -13.53 19.61
C GLU A 10 4.02 -13.76 19.46
N ALA A 11 4.42 -14.98 19.06
CA ALA A 11 5.82 -15.32 18.82
C ALA A 11 6.46 -14.38 17.80
N TYR A 12 5.76 -14.07 16.70
CA TYR A 12 6.23 -13.12 15.69
C TYR A 12 6.48 -11.73 16.27
N LEU A 13 5.52 -11.19 17.02
CA LEU A 13 5.63 -9.86 17.62
C LEU A 13 6.70 -9.80 18.71
N ARG A 14 6.94 -10.88 19.45
CA ARG A 14 7.98 -10.90 20.50
C ARG A 14 9.39 -10.98 19.95
N ASN A 15 9.62 -11.47 18.73
CA ASN A 15 10.95 -11.50 18.11
C ASN A 15 11.46 -10.06 17.81
N PRO A 16 12.58 -9.59 18.40
CA PRO A 16 13.11 -8.24 18.18
C PRO A 16 13.47 -7.91 16.74
N ASN A 17 13.82 -8.92 15.93
CA ASN A 17 14.19 -8.74 14.52
C ASN A 17 12.99 -8.45 13.63
N ASN A 18 11.77 -8.73 14.11
CA ASN A 18 10.55 -8.49 13.38
C ASN A 18 10.00 -7.06 13.64
N PRO A 19 9.29 -6.49 12.66
CA PRO A 19 8.53 -5.26 12.86
C PRO A 19 7.63 -5.33 14.10
N SER A 20 7.47 -4.19 14.78
CA SER A 20 6.67 -4.09 16.01
C SER A 20 5.15 -4.20 15.80
N SER A 21 4.69 -4.52 14.59
CA SER A 21 3.27 -4.64 14.27
C SER A 21 3.00 -5.74 13.26
N LEU A 22 1.82 -6.34 13.36
CA LEU A 22 1.38 -7.46 12.53
C LEU A 22 -0.10 -7.33 12.23
N TYR A 23 -0.52 -7.64 11.00
CA TYR A 23 -1.93 -7.69 10.66
C TYR A 23 -2.49 -9.09 10.92
N VAL A 24 -3.71 -9.12 11.47
CA VAL A 24 -4.46 -10.36 11.74
C VAL A 24 -5.90 -10.19 11.31
N LYS A 25 -6.61 -11.30 11.11
CA LYS A 25 -8.06 -11.31 10.89
C LYS A 25 -8.75 -11.69 12.19
N ILE A 26 -9.60 -10.82 12.71
CA ILE A 26 -10.42 -11.04 13.91
C ILE A 26 -11.84 -10.62 13.57
N ASN A 27 -12.84 -11.46 13.87
CA ASN A 27 -14.25 -11.22 13.56
C ASN A 27 -14.48 -10.82 12.09
N GLY A 28 -13.82 -11.49 11.15
CA GLY A 28 -13.92 -11.19 9.73
C GLY A 28 -13.18 -9.93 9.27
N LYS A 29 -12.72 -9.07 10.20
CA LYS A 29 -12.08 -7.78 9.88
C LYS A 29 -10.56 -7.87 9.97
N ARG A 30 -9.86 -7.13 9.11
CA ARG A 30 -8.40 -6.95 9.21
C ARG A 30 -8.08 -5.96 10.33
N ARG A 31 -7.32 -6.42 11.33
CA ARG A 31 -6.93 -5.67 12.52
C ARG A 31 -5.42 -5.64 12.64
N ARG A 32 -4.87 -4.61 13.28
CA ARG A 32 -3.43 -4.47 13.48
C ARG A 32 -3.09 -4.66 14.96
N LEU A 33 -2.30 -5.69 15.25
CA LEU A 33 -1.65 -5.87 16.53
C LEU A 33 -0.30 -5.15 16.53
N PHE A 34 0.16 -4.74 17.70
CA PHE A 34 1.45 -4.13 17.91
C PHE A 34 2.02 -4.51 19.27
N ILE A 35 3.34 -4.52 19.39
CA ILE A 35 4.04 -4.72 20.66
C ILE A 35 4.70 -3.42 21.11
N ASN A 36 4.46 -3.04 22.37
CA ASN A 36 5.32 -2.08 23.05
C ASN A 36 6.55 -2.85 23.56
N ARG A 37 7.71 -2.63 22.92
CA ARG A 37 8.94 -3.35 23.28
C ARG A 37 9.47 -2.98 24.67
N GLN A 38 9.21 -1.77 25.14
CA GLN A 38 9.66 -1.32 26.46
C GLN A 38 8.91 -2.04 27.58
N GLU A 39 7.60 -2.22 27.41
CA GLU A 39 6.73 -2.85 28.42
C GLU A 39 6.48 -4.35 28.15
N GLY A 40 6.88 -4.86 26.97
CA GLY A 40 6.60 -6.24 26.53
C GLY A 40 5.12 -6.54 26.29
N VAL A 41 4.28 -5.50 26.20
CA VAL A 41 2.81 -5.59 26.11
C VAL A 41 2.36 -5.59 24.65
N ILE A 42 1.48 -6.53 24.30
CA ILE A 42 0.86 -6.57 22.97
C ILE A 42 -0.53 -5.94 23.03
N GLY A 43 -0.80 -5.05 22.08
CA GLY A 43 -2.06 -4.35 21.94
C GLY A 43 -2.65 -4.47 20.53
N ILE A 44 -3.92 -4.12 20.43
CA ILE A 44 -4.67 -4.01 19.18
C ILE A 44 -5.07 -2.55 18.94
N ILE A 45 -4.82 -2.04 17.75
CA ILE A 45 -5.17 -0.65 17.40
C ILE A 45 -6.68 -0.46 17.48
N ALA A 46 -7.12 0.60 18.17
CA ALA A 46 -8.53 0.93 18.29
C ALA A 46 -9.13 1.27 16.92
N GLU A 47 -10.41 0.94 16.71
CA GLU A 47 -11.09 1.32 15.46
C GLU A 47 -10.99 2.84 15.21
N ARG A 48 -10.75 3.21 13.95
CA ARG A 48 -10.58 4.61 13.50
C ARG A 48 -9.35 5.35 14.08
N LYS A 49 -8.51 4.69 14.88
CA LYS A 49 -7.24 5.27 15.37
C LYS A 49 -6.06 4.74 14.56
N LYS A 50 -4.99 5.53 14.49
CA LYS A 50 -3.75 5.17 13.78
C LYS A 50 -2.62 4.70 14.70
N ARG A 51 -2.58 5.15 15.96
CA ARG A 51 -1.43 4.93 16.86
C ARG A 51 -1.80 4.47 18.28
N LYS A 52 -3.09 4.50 18.64
CA LYS A 52 -3.57 4.15 19.98
C LYS A 52 -4.41 2.88 19.91
N GLY A 53 -4.36 2.08 20.98
CA GLY A 53 -5.01 0.79 21.05
C GLY A 53 -5.23 0.32 22.48
N TYR A 54 -5.80 -0.87 22.59
CA TYR A 54 -6.06 -1.54 23.85
C TYR A 54 -5.14 -2.75 23.98
N ARG A 55 -4.88 -3.19 25.21
CA ARG A 55 -4.14 -4.44 25.44
C ARG A 55 -4.93 -5.62 24.86
N PHE A 56 -4.22 -6.54 24.23
CA PHE A 56 -4.81 -7.67 23.53
C PHE A 56 -4.47 -8.98 24.25
N TYR A 57 -5.49 -9.81 24.48
CA TYR A 57 -5.36 -11.10 25.18
C TYR A 57 -6.08 -12.25 24.46
N ASP A 58 -7.02 -11.94 23.57
CA ASP A 58 -7.90 -12.91 22.94
C ASP A 58 -7.25 -13.53 21.69
N TRP A 59 -6.18 -14.30 21.90
CA TRP A 59 -5.44 -14.96 20.83
C TRP A 59 -6.27 -15.97 20.05
N ALA A 60 -7.25 -16.61 20.70
CA ALA A 60 -8.14 -17.59 20.09
C ALA A 60 -9.08 -16.97 19.03
N SER A 61 -9.39 -15.67 19.13
CA SER A 61 -10.20 -14.95 18.14
C SER A 61 -9.50 -14.71 16.80
N ILE A 62 -8.19 -14.98 16.69
CA ILE A 62 -7.43 -14.78 15.46
C ILE A 62 -7.76 -15.89 14.46
N GLN A 63 -8.43 -15.49 13.37
CA GLN A 63 -8.81 -16.38 12.28
C GLN A 63 -7.67 -16.60 11.29
N ALA A 64 -6.81 -15.59 11.10
CA ALA A 64 -5.68 -15.65 10.17
C ALA A 64 -4.61 -14.63 10.56
N VAL A 65 -3.35 -14.96 10.27
CA VAL A 65 -2.20 -14.08 10.48
C VAL A 65 -1.65 -13.66 9.13
N TYR A 66 -1.46 -12.35 8.93
CA TYR A 66 -0.89 -11.79 7.71
C TYR A 66 0.55 -11.35 7.99
N TYR A 67 1.48 -12.27 7.76
CA TYR A 67 2.90 -11.94 7.82
C TYR A 67 3.25 -10.94 6.71
N PRO A 68 4.07 -9.92 7.01
CA PRO A 68 4.65 -9.11 5.95
C PRO A 68 5.49 -10.03 5.08
N THR A 69 5.06 -10.21 3.83
CA THR A 69 5.90 -10.78 2.80
C THR A 69 7.10 -9.85 2.65
N GLY A 70 8.32 -10.40 2.63
CA GLY A 70 9.50 -9.59 2.31
C GLY A 70 9.26 -8.81 1.02
N GLU A 71 9.77 -7.59 0.96
CA GLU A 71 9.82 -6.84 -0.30
C GLU A 71 10.79 -7.61 -1.21
N ASP A 72 10.26 -8.50 -2.04
CA ASP A 72 10.99 -8.91 -3.23
C ASP A 72 10.98 -7.69 -4.15
N ASP A 73 12.13 -7.01 -4.21
CA ASP A 73 12.32 -5.81 -5.00
C ASP A 73 11.86 -6.04 -6.45
N LYS A 74 12.08 -7.24 -7.00
CA LYS A 74 11.66 -7.57 -8.37
C LYS A 74 10.15 -7.62 -8.51
N GLU A 75 9.46 -8.30 -7.61
CA GLU A 75 8.00 -8.37 -7.62
C GLU A 75 7.37 -6.99 -7.33
N THR A 76 8.03 -6.17 -6.52
CA THR A 76 7.61 -4.80 -6.24
C THR A 76 7.70 -3.94 -7.50
N VAL A 77 8.85 -3.97 -8.18
CA VAL A 77 9.07 -3.29 -9.47
C VAL A 77 8.05 -3.76 -10.51
N ARG A 78 7.84 -5.07 -10.63
CA ARG A 78 6.85 -5.65 -11.56
C ARG A 78 5.44 -5.15 -11.29
N LYS A 79 5.01 -5.14 -10.02
CA LYS A 79 3.70 -4.61 -9.61
C LYS A 79 3.54 -3.14 -9.96
N GLU A 80 4.61 -2.35 -9.84
CA GLU A 80 4.59 -0.96 -10.27
C GLU A 80 4.36 -0.85 -11.77
N VAL A 81 5.12 -1.57 -12.61
CA VAL A 81 4.90 -1.53 -14.07
C VAL A 81 3.47 -1.93 -14.42
N LEU A 82 2.95 -3.01 -13.85
CA LEU A 82 1.56 -3.45 -14.08
C LEU A 82 0.53 -2.39 -13.68
N LYS A 83 0.77 -1.65 -12.59
CA LYS A 83 -0.07 -0.52 -12.19
C LYS A 83 -0.09 0.56 -13.26
N TYR A 84 1.06 0.96 -13.81
CA TYR A 84 1.12 1.98 -14.87
C TYR A 84 0.45 1.49 -16.17
N LYS A 85 0.69 0.24 -16.58
CA LYS A 85 -0.02 -0.37 -17.73
C LYS A 85 -1.53 -0.28 -17.56
N LYS A 86 -2.04 -0.64 -16.38
CA LYS A 86 -3.47 -0.56 -16.06
C LYS A 86 -3.99 0.88 -16.13
N LEU A 87 -3.25 1.83 -15.56
CA LEU A 87 -3.64 3.25 -15.56
C LEU A 87 -3.66 3.83 -16.98
N ALA A 88 -2.67 3.49 -17.81
CA ALA A 88 -2.64 3.93 -19.20
C ALA A 88 -3.83 3.39 -20.01
N ARG A 89 -4.22 2.13 -19.78
CA ARG A 89 -5.42 1.54 -20.41
C ARG A 89 -6.74 2.18 -19.94
N LEU A 90 -6.78 2.68 -18.70
CA LEU A 90 -7.96 3.36 -18.14
C LEU A 90 -8.03 4.84 -18.52
N ALA A 91 -6.99 5.39 -19.16
CA ALA A 91 -6.97 6.79 -19.55
C ALA A 91 -8.06 7.05 -20.61
N SER A 92 -8.82 8.13 -20.43
CA SER A 92 -9.90 8.51 -21.36
C SER A 92 -9.40 9.13 -22.67
N HIS A 93 -8.11 9.44 -22.75
CA HIS A 93 -7.42 9.92 -23.95
C HIS A 93 -6.17 9.08 -24.20
N THR A 94 -5.71 9.04 -25.44
CA THR A 94 -4.49 8.32 -25.84
C THR A 94 -3.46 9.30 -26.40
N ASN A 95 -2.19 9.03 -26.14
CA ASN A 95 -1.06 9.72 -26.76
C ASN A 95 0.10 8.71 -26.95
N ALA A 96 1.20 9.12 -27.60
CA ALA A 96 2.33 8.24 -27.86
C ALA A 96 2.92 7.66 -26.55
N TRP A 97 3.02 8.47 -25.51
CA TRP A 97 3.55 8.08 -24.20
C TRP A 97 2.66 7.06 -23.46
N LEU A 98 1.33 7.21 -23.50
CA LEU A 98 0.38 6.27 -22.91
C LEU A 98 0.38 4.92 -23.64
N ARG A 99 0.58 4.93 -24.96
CA ARG A 99 0.77 3.70 -25.75
C ARG A 99 2.05 2.98 -25.34
N GLN A 100 3.16 3.71 -25.21
CA GLN A 100 4.42 3.16 -24.70
C GLN A 100 4.25 2.56 -23.29
N ILE A 101 3.53 3.22 -22.38
CA ILE A 101 3.23 2.66 -21.06
C ILE A 101 2.38 1.39 -21.18
N ALA A 102 1.36 1.37 -22.05
CA ALA A 102 0.51 0.20 -22.25
C ALA A 102 1.28 -1.03 -22.78
N ASP A 103 2.38 -0.80 -23.50
CA ASP A 103 3.26 -1.82 -24.07
C ASP A 103 4.49 -2.14 -23.20
N ALA A 104 4.66 -1.46 -22.05
CA ALA A 104 5.79 -1.63 -21.15
C ALA A 104 6.04 -3.09 -20.73
N ASP A 105 7.30 -3.50 -20.65
CA ASP A 105 7.72 -4.84 -20.25
C ASP A 105 7.70 -4.97 -18.71
N PRO A 106 6.87 -5.86 -18.12
CA PRO A 106 6.82 -6.05 -16.67
C PRO A 106 8.10 -6.57 -16.04
N GLU A 107 9.02 -7.16 -16.82
CA GLU A 107 10.30 -7.67 -16.33
C GLU A 107 11.37 -6.57 -16.22
N LYS A 108 11.08 -5.38 -16.78
CA LYS A 108 11.94 -4.19 -16.71
C LYS A 108 11.40 -3.20 -15.67
N SER A 109 12.28 -2.39 -15.11
CA SER A 109 11.88 -1.28 -14.25
C SER A 109 11.14 -0.17 -15.00
N LEU A 110 10.51 0.75 -14.27
CA LEU A 110 9.88 1.94 -14.86
C LEU A 110 10.88 2.82 -15.62
N TYR A 111 12.12 2.88 -15.14
CA TYR A 111 13.20 3.63 -15.78
C TYR A 111 13.61 2.98 -17.12
N GLU A 112 13.81 1.67 -17.12
CA GLU A 112 14.17 0.90 -18.33
C GLU A 112 13.04 0.86 -19.36
N ASN A 113 11.79 1.00 -18.92
CA ASN A 113 10.63 1.20 -19.81
C ASN A 113 10.47 2.66 -20.27
N HIS A 114 11.34 3.57 -19.84
CA HIS A 114 11.29 5.02 -20.07
C HIS A 114 9.96 5.67 -19.65
N ILE A 115 9.35 5.16 -18.58
CA ILE A 115 8.14 5.73 -17.96
C ILE A 115 8.53 6.84 -16.98
N THR A 116 9.67 6.70 -16.31
CA THR A 116 10.23 7.66 -15.37
C THR A 116 11.68 7.98 -15.71
N THR A 117 12.21 9.12 -15.26
CA THR A 117 13.64 9.45 -15.41
C THR A 117 14.48 8.96 -14.22
N GLY A 118 13.91 8.12 -13.35
CA GLY A 118 14.58 7.58 -12.17
C GLY A 118 14.50 8.47 -10.93
N THR A 119 13.73 9.57 -10.96
CA THR A 119 13.51 10.42 -9.79
C THR A 119 12.28 9.98 -8.99
N THR A 120 12.28 10.23 -7.68
CA THR A 120 11.22 9.82 -6.72
C THR A 120 9.84 10.44 -7.00
N ILE A 121 9.78 11.48 -7.82
CA ILE A 121 8.54 12.19 -8.17
C ILE A 121 7.96 11.75 -9.51
N ASP A 122 8.78 11.16 -10.38
CA ASP A 122 8.36 10.78 -11.71
C ASP A 122 7.38 9.62 -11.69
N GLY A 123 6.33 9.73 -12.51
CA GLY A 123 5.28 8.73 -12.63
C GLY A 123 4.15 8.83 -11.59
N LYS A 124 4.22 9.70 -10.58
CA LYS A 124 3.11 9.82 -9.62
C LYS A 124 1.80 10.22 -10.33
N CYS A 125 0.89 9.25 -10.44
CA CYS A 125 -0.44 9.46 -11.02
C CYS A 125 -1.35 10.10 -9.97
N ILE A 126 -1.86 11.29 -10.27
CA ILE A 126 -2.83 12.00 -9.44
C ILE A 126 -4.19 12.00 -10.14
N ARG A 127 -5.26 11.79 -9.37
CA ARG A 127 -6.62 11.89 -9.91
C ARG A 127 -6.98 13.36 -10.14
N LEU A 128 -7.63 13.65 -11.26
CA LEU A 128 -8.14 14.99 -11.55
C LEU A 128 -9.09 15.51 -10.45
N SER A 129 -9.89 14.64 -9.83
CA SER A 129 -10.75 15.03 -8.69
C SER A 129 -9.95 15.44 -7.45
N THR A 130 -8.74 14.91 -7.28
CA THR A 130 -7.83 15.36 -6.21
C THR A 130 -7.31 16.75 -6.52
N ILE A 131 -6.94 17.04 -7.77
CA ILE A 131 -6.54 18.39 -8.19
C ILE A 131 -7.68 19.39 -7.99
N GLU A 132 -8.89 19.04 -8.44
CA GLU A 132 -10.11 19.85 -8.33
C GLU A 132 -10.41 20.27 -6.88
N LYS A 133 -10.19 19.39 -5.91
CA LYS A 133 -10.35 19.71 -4.48
C LYS A 133 -9.42 20.84 -4.01
N TYR A 134 -8.24 20.96 -4.61
CA TYR A 134 -7.25 21.97 -4.24
C TYR A 134 -7.37 23.26 -5.07
N CYS A 135 -7.65 23.17 -6.37
CA CYS A 135 -7.71 24.35 -7.26
C CYS A 135 -9.11 24.93 -7.44
N GLY A 136 -10.17 24.21 -7.06
CA GLY A 136 -11.56 24.63 -7.25
C GLY A 136 -12.14 24.25 -8.62
N CYS A 137 -13.47 24.19 -8.70
CA CYS A 137 -14.20 23.72 -9.88
C CYS A 137 -13.95 24.58 -11.13
N MET A 138 -13.99 25.92 -11.01
CA MET A 138 -13.77 26.83 -12.14
C MET A 138 -12.40 26.62 -12.80
N VAL A 139 -11.33 26.54 -12.00
CA VAL A 139 -9.97 26.34 -12.53
C VAL A 139 -9.86 24.96 -13.19
N MET A 140 -10.50 23.94 -12.61
CA MET A 140 -10.54 22.59 -13.17
C MET A 140 -11.32 22.53 -14.49
N GLU A 141 -12.40 23.29 -14.64
CA GLU A 141 -13.17 23.40 -15.88
C GLU A 141 -12.34 24.03 -17.00
N CYS A 142 -11.71 25.18 -16.75
CA CYS A 142 -10.79 25.82 -17.69
C CYS A 142 -9.68 24.86 -18.13
N PHE A 143 -9.11 24.10 -17.19
CA PHE A 143 -8.09 23.10 -17.48
C PHE A 143 -8.63 21.97 -18.38
N ARG A 144 -9.82 21.43 -18.10
CA ARG A 144 -10.44 20.39 -18.93
C ARG A 144 -10.76 20.90 -20.34
N GLU A 145 -11.23 22.13 -20.48
CA GLU A 145 -11.47 22.74 -21.80
C GLU A 145 -10.18 22.90 -22.59
N ALA A 146 -9.11 23.38 -21.96
CA ALA A 146 -7.80 23.51 -22.60
C ALA A 146 -7.28 22.17 -23.15
N PHE A 147 -7.53 21.07 -22.42
CA PHE A 147 -7.17 19.72 -22.87
C PHE A 147 -7.99 19.21 -24.07
N LYS A 148 -9.22 19.70 -24.25
CA LYS A 148 -10.08 19.31 -25.38
C LYS A 148 -9.78 20.08 -26.66
N LYS A 149 -9.21 21.28 -26.57
CA LYS A 149 -8.88 22.15 -27.71
C LYS A 149 -7.55 21.78 -28.40
N LYS A 150 -7.13 20.53 -28.29
CA LYS A 150 -5.82 20.06 -28.76
C LYS A 150 -5.94 19.08 -29.92
#